data_AF-A0A950V9G0-F1
#
_entry.id   AF-A0A950V9G0-F1
#
_cell.length_a   1.000
_cell.length_b   1.000
_cell.length_c   1.000
_cell.angle_alpha   90.00
_cell.angle_beta   90.00
_cell.angle_gamma   90.00
#
_symmetry.space_group_name_H-M   'P 1'
#
loop_
_entity.id
_entity.type
_entity.pdbx_description
1 polymer ?
#
loop_
_entity_poly.entity_id
_entity_poly.type
_entity_poly.pdbx_seq_one_letter_code
_entity_poly.pdbx_strand_id
1 'polypeptide(L)'
;MANAEPKLRKVHLSDTTLRDGEQMPGAALDPEAKVEIATLLAQAGVSSVDAGFPACGSDEIEAIQRIVQADCGIVVSALCRTLISDIDLAWESLSEAPLQKRSVTVFIGTSSLHREYKLRRTVDEIKAMIRHAIEYARRRFDLVCFSPEDASRTEPDVLCALYSEAIDAGASVLGFPDTVGVLTPELVKEQLKRVFDGVPNVARVALAVHFHNDLGLATANTLTALRMGVPIAQCTVNGLGERAGNTAMEELVMAIALHGTAMGLRMDVDPSLLWNLSRRVAQLTGIPVPANKPIVGDNVFCTEAGIHQDGLLKHPDTYLPFRPEVVGASGIRLVLGKHSGRAAFSEKLAAMGYKLNQRQLDRIVDFSKAAPKEAWRNEDTLLASAVAATTEG
;
A
#
# COMPACT_ATOMS: atom_id res chain seq x y z
N MET A 1 5.40 -32.06 -26.86
CA MET A 1 5.13 -30.63 -27.07
C MET A 1 5.38 -29.95 -25.73
N ALA A 2 6.41 -29.11 -25.62
CA ALA A 2 6.68 -28.37 -24.39
C ALA A 2 5.49 -27.41 -24.16
N ASN A 3 4.79 -27.56 -23.03
CA ASN A 3 3.79 -26.60 -22.57
C ASN A 3 4.51 -25.26 -22.40
N ALA A 4 4.35 -24.34 -23.35
CA ALA A 4 4.79 -22.97 -23.16
C ALA A 4 4.03 -22.42 -21.95
N GLU A 5 4.76 -21.99 -20.92
CA GLU A 5 4.15 -21.35 -19.77
C GLU A 5 3.30 -20.15 -20.23
N PRO A 6 2.11 -19.94 -19.64
CA PRO A 6 1.25 -18.84 -20.03
C PRO A 6 1.99 -17.51 -19.82
N LYS A 7 2.03 -16.67 -20.86
CA LYS A 7 2.67 -15.36 -20.80
C LYS A 7 1.89 -14.44 -19.84
N LEU A 8 2.35 -14.31 -18.60
CA LEU A 8 1.72 -13.47 -17.59
C LEU A 8 1.87 -11.98 -17.92
N ARG A 9 0.78 -11.22 -17.75
CA ARG A 9 0.77 -9.77 -17.95
C ARG A 9 1.44 -9.09 -16.76
N LYS A 10 2.42 -8.23 -17.04
CA LYS A 10 3.09 -7.43 -16.01
C LYS A 10 2.15 -6.34 -15.49
N VAL A 11 2.06 -6.24 -14.17
CA VAL A 11 1.44 -5.13 -13.44
C VAL A 11 2.55 -4.24 -12.90
N HIS A 12 2.37 -2.93 -13.06
CA HIS A 12 3.25 -1.90 -12.52
C HIS A 12 2.67 -1.40 -11.20
N LEU A 13 3.47 -1.47 -10.15
CA LEU A 13 3.13 -0.87 -8.86
C LEU A 13 3.70 0.55 -8.82
N SER A 14 2.82 1.52 -8.58
CA SER A 14 3.19 2.91 -8.32
C SER A 14 2.89 3.21 -6.86
N ASP A 15 3.93 3.40 -6.05
CA ASP A 15 3.75 3.72 -4.64
C ASP A 15 3.40 5.21 -4.46
N THR A 16 2.48 5.51 -3.55
CA THR A 16 2.08 6.87 -3.19
C THR A 16 2.27 7.17 -1.70
N THR A 17 3.11 6.38 -1.01
CA THR A 17 3.37 6.51 0.44
C THR A 17 3.94 7.88 0.80
N LEU A 18 4.84 8.41 -0.04
CA LEU A 18 5.52 9.70 0.18
C LEU A 18 4.65 10.93 -0.08
N ARG A 19 3.43 10.74 -0.62
CA ARG A 19 2.49 11.81 -0.94
C ARG A 19 1.14 11.59 -0.28
N ASP A 20 0.42 10.54 -0.65
CA ASP A 20 -0.89 10.21 -0.08
C ASP A 20 -0.73 9.69 1.35
N GLY A 21 0.25 8.80 1.56
CA GLY A 21 0.53 8.24 2.88
C GLY A 21 0.83 9.31 3.94
N GLU A 22 1.56 10.36 3.57
CA GLU A 22 1.87 11.51 4.43
C GLU A 22 0.64 12.38 4.77
N GLN A 23 -0.42 12.35 3.95
CA GLN A 23 -1.68 13.04 4.26
C GLN A 23 -2.44 12.37 5.43
N MET A 24 -2.00 11.20 5.88
CA MET A 24 -2.51 10.59 7.11
C MET A 24 -2.16 11.47 8.32
N PRO A 25 -3.15 11.81 9.18
CA PRO A 25 -2.87 12.57 10.39
C PRO A 25 -1.79 11.93 11.27
N GLY A 26 -0.69 12.65 11.47
CA GLY A 26 0.44 12.20 12.29
C GLY A 26 1.58 11.52 11.54
N ALA A 27 1.47 11.31 10.22
CA ALA A 27 2.47 10.59 9.41
C ALA A 27 3.53 11.50 8.75
N ALA A 28 3.85 12.64 9.36
CA ALA A 28 4.78 13.62 8.78
C ALA A 28 6.18 13.01 8.59
N LEU A 29 6.76 13.19 7.40
CA LEU A 29 8.09 12.69 7.05
C LEU A 29 9.05 13.84 6.78
N ASP A 30 10.24 13.78 7.36
CA ASP A 30 11.32 14.67 6.96
C ASP A 30 11.94 14.23 5.61
N PRO A 31 12.71 15.12 4.94
CA PRO A 31 13.33 14.78 3.66
C PRO A 31 14.22 13.54 3.68
N GLU A 32 14.91 13.25 4.78
CA GLU A 32 15.80 12.08 4.89
C GLU A 32 14.99 10.78 4.96
N ALA A 33 13.92 10.78 5.76
CA ALA A 33 12.96 9.69 5.83
C ALA A 33 12.31 9.39 4.47
N LYS A 34 11.96 10.43 3.71
CA LYS A 34 11.40 10.27 2.36
C LYS A 34 12.39 9.62 1.39
N VAL A 35 13.66 10.02 1.41
CA VAL A 35 14.73 9.41 0.60
C VAL A 35 14.92 7.94 0.96
N GLU A 36 14.93 7.62 2.25
CA GLU A 36 15.10 6.25 2.71
C GLU A 36 13.95 5.35 2.26
N ILE A 37 12.71 5.79 2.45
CA ILE A 37 11.53 5.05 2.01
C ILE A 37 11.55 4.87 0.49
N ALA A 38 11.87 5.92 -0.29
CA ALA A 38 12.01 5.82 -1.75
C ALA A 38 13.06 4.77 -2.17
N THR A 39 14.19 4.75 -1.47
CA THR A 39 15.27 3.78 -1.71
C THR A 39 14.82 2.35 -1.42
N LEU A 40 14.14 2.12 -0.29
CA LEU A 40 13.61 0.80 0.07
C LEU A 40 12.53 0.32 -0.91
N LEU A 41 11.66 1.22 -1.37
CA LEU A 41 10.65 0.92 -2.40
C LEU A 41 11.30 0.53 -3.72
N ALA A 42 12.36 1.24 -4.13
CA ALA A 42 13.10 0.91 -5.34
C ALA A 42 13.79 -0.45 -5.24
N GLN A 43 14.43 -0.74 -4.10
CA GLN A 43 15.03 -2.07 -3.82
C GLN A 43 13.98 -3.19 -3.86
N ALA A 44 12.76 -2.90 -3.37
CA ALA A 44 11.64 -3.85 -3.45
C ALA A 44 11.14 -4.09 -4.87
N GLY A 45 11.49 -3.27 -5.87
CA GLY A 45 11.09 -3.45 -7.26
C GLY A 45 9.85 -2.65 -7.67
N VAL A 46 9.47 -1.62 -6.91
CA VAL A 46 8.40 -0.69 -7.27
C VAL A 46 8.73 0.02 -8.59
N SER A 47 7.72 0.24 -9.46
CA SER A 47 7.96 0.84 -10.79
C SER A 47 8.10 2.37 -10.73
N SER A 48 7.35 3.01 -9.83
CA SER A 48 7.34 4.46 -9.66
C SER A 48 6.95 4.87 -8.24
N VAL A 49 7.41 6.03 -7.81
CA VAL A 49 6.99 6.68 -6.56
C VAL A 49 6.35 8.03 -6.87
N ASP A 50 5.21 8.32 -6.26
CA ASP A 50 4.67 9.68 -6.13
C ASP A 50 5.36 10.34 -4.94
N ALA A 51 6.38 11.15 -5.24
CA ALA A 51 7.36 11.65 -4.28
C ALA A 51 6.88 12.87 -3.49
N GLY A 52 5.74 13.45 -3.85
CA GLY A 52 5.22 14.59 -3.13
C GLY A 52 4.39 15.57 -3.96
N PHE A 53 4.02 16.67 -3.31
CA PHE A 53 3.28 17.77 -3.93
C PHE A 53 4.05 19.11 -3.79
N PRO A 54 4.93 19.46 -4.74
CA PRO A 54 5.83 20.62 -4.68
C PRO A 54 5.19 21.95 -4.24
N ALA A 55 3.92 22.18 -4.60
CA ALA A 55 3.23 23.44 -4.25
C ALA A 55 2.88 23.56 -2.75
N CYS A 56 3.09 22.53 -1.95
CA CYS A 56 2.91 22.57 -0.50
C CYS A 56 3.99 23.37 0.23
N GLY A 57 5.19 23.50 -0.35
CA GLY A 57 6.27 24.31 0.26
C GLY A 57 7.67 23.93 -0.19
N SER A 58 8.66 24.70 0.25
CA SER A 58 10.09 24.49 -0.03
C SER A 58 10.60 23.14 0.45
N ASP A 59 10.12 22.69 1.61
CA ASP A 59 10.58 21.43 2.23
C ASP A 59 10.19 20.23 1.36
N GLU A 60 9.05 20.32 0.67
CA GLU A 60 8.57 19.31 -0.26
C GLU A 60 9.40 19.27 -1.55
N ILE A 61 9.78 20.45 -2.04
CA ILE A 61 10.68 20.57 -3.19
C ILE A 61 12.04 19.97 -2.86
N GLU A 62 12.59 20.30 -1.69
CA GLU A 62 13.86 19.76 -1.21
C GLU A 62 13.81 18.23 -1.08
N ALA A 63 12.73 17.68 -0.50
CA ALA A 63 12.56 16.24 -0.38
C ALA A 63 12.54 15.53 -1.74
N ILE A 64 11.78 16.06 -2.71
CA ILE A 64 11.72 15.49 -4.06
C ILE A 64 13.10 15.56 -4.74
N GLN A 65 13.81 16.68 -4.62
CA GLN A 65 15.15 16.83 -5.17
C GLN A 65 16.13 15.81 -4.57
N ARG A 66 16.08 15.59 -3.25
CA ARG A 66 16.92 14.59 -2.60
C ARG A 66 16.59 13.16 -3.03
N ILE A 67 15.31 12.82 -3.23
CA ILE A 67 14.89 11.52 -3.77
C ILE A 67 15.47 11.32 -5.18
N VAL A 68 15.42 12.36 -6.01
CA VAL A 68 15.98 12.35 -7.35
C VAL A 68 17.51 12.15 -7.31
N GLN A 69 18.20 12.86 -6.42
CA GLN A 69 19.66 12.77 -6.24
C GLN A 69 20.12 11.40 -5.74
N ALA A 70 19.28 10.68 -5.00
CA ALA A 70 19.55 9.32 -4.57
C ALA A 70 19.57 8.31 -5.75
N ASP A 71 19.12 8.72 -6.95
CA ASP A 71 19.12 7.94 -8.19
C ASP A 71 18.65 6.49 -8.00
N CYS A 72 17.45 6.35 -7.43
CA CYS A 72 16.86 5.05 -7.13
C CYS A 72 16.53 4.20 -8.39
N GLY A 73 16.80 4.68 -9.60
CA GLY A 73 16.54 3.97 -10.86
C GLY A 73 15.06 3.77 -11.23
N ILE A 74 14.12 4.29 -10.43
CA ILE A 74 12.67 4.22 -10.63
C ILE A 74 12.11 5.55 -11.17
N VAL A 75 10.86 5.54 -11.66
CA VAL A 75 10.20 6.80 -12.07
C VAL A 75 9.80 7.58 -10.82
N VAL A 76 10.13 8.86 -10.79
CA VAL A 76 9.75 9.79 -9.73
C VAL A 76 8.67 10.72 -10.27
N SER A 77 7.50 10.68 -9.65
CA SER A 77 6.36 11.51 -10.00
C SER A 77 6.15 12.61 -8.97
N ALA A 78 5.73 13.78 -9.42
CA ALA A 78 5.24 14.85 -8.55
C ALA A 78 3.76 15.15 -8.86
N LEU A 79 2.95 15.32 -7.82
CA LEU A 79 1.56 15.73 -7.94
C LEU A 79 1.48 17.26 -8.11
N CYS A 80 0.60 17.74 -8.98
CA CYS A 80 0.31 19.16 -9.11
C CYS A 80 -1.16 19.42 -9.45
N ARG A 81 -1.67 20.59 -9.04
CA ARG A 81 -2.98 21.07 -9.52
C ARG A 81 -2.89 21.39 -11.01
N THR A 82 -4.04 21.60 -11.64
CA THR A 82 -4.17 22.11 -13.02
C THR A 82 -3.80 23.60 -13.14
N LEU A 83 -2.63 23.97 -12.62
CA LEU A 83 -2.03 25.31 -12.63
C LEU A 83 -0.63 25.25 -13.24
N ILE A 84 -0.33 26.18 -14.12
CA ILE A 84 0.97 26.29 -14.79
C ILE A 84 2.12 26.44 -13.79
N SER A 85 1.93 27.25 -12.75
CA SER A 85 2.90 27.45 -11.68
C SER A 85 3.25 26.16 -10.95
N ASP A 86 2.27 25.29 -10.68
CA ASP A 86 2.52 24.04 -9.99
C ASP A 86 3.26 23.04 -10.88
N ILE A 87 3.02 23.06 -12.20
CA ILE A 87 3.74 22.24 -13.17
C ILE A 87 5.20 22.71 -13.29
N ASP A 88 5.46 24.02 -13.26
CA ASP A 88 6.83 24.54 -13.26
C ASP A 88 7.57 24.14 -11.98
N LEU A 89 6.93 24.21 -10.81
CA LEU A 89 7.51 23.68 -9.56
C LEU A 89 7.83 22.18 -9.66
N ALA A 90 6.90 21.37 -10.19
CA ALA A 90 7.15 19.94 -10.40
C ALA A 90 8.33 19.69 -11.33
N TRP A 91 8.48 20.49 -12.39
CA TRP A 91 9.60 20.41 -13.31
C TRP A 91 10.93 20.75 -12.64
N GLU A 92 10.95 21.81 -11.83
CA GLU A 92 12.12 22.24 -11.06
C GLU A 92 12.53 21.19 -10.02
N SER A 93 11.58 20.64 -9.26
CA SER A 93 11.83 19.58 -8.26
C SER A 93 12.41 18.32 -8.87
N LEU A 94 12.05 18.00 -10.11
CA LEU A 94 12.48 16.77 -10.81
C LEU A 94 13.65 17.00 -11.78
N SER A 95 14.24 18.19 -11.79
CA SER A 95 15.15 18.66 -12.84
C SER A 95 16.47 17.90 -12.95
N GLU A 96 16.89 17.15 -11.92
CA GLU A 96 18.11 16.35 -11.93
C GLU A 96 17.89 14.89 -12.36
N ALA A 97 16.63 14.40 -12.37
CA ALA A 97 16.34 13.02 -12.79
C ALA A 97 16.49 12.88 -14.31
N PRO A 98 16.81 11.71 -14.88
CA PRO A 98 16.71 11.51 -16.33
C PRO A 98 15.28 11.81 -16.82
N LEU A 99 15.12 12.45 -17.99
CA LEU A 99 13.81 12.89 -18.50
C LEU A 99 12.75 11.77 -18.52
N GLN A 100 13.15 10.56 -18.93
CA GLN A 100 12.32 9.36 -18.98
C GLN A 100 11.94 8.80 -17.60
N LYS A 101 12.51 9.34 -16.52
CA LYS A 101 12.20 9.01 -15.12
C LYS A 101 11.44 10.13 -14.41
N ARG A 102 11.15 11.25 -15.09
CA ARG A 102 10.31 12.33 -14.57
C ARG A 102 8.87 12.09 -14.96
N SER A 103 7.99 12.07 -13.98
CA SER A 103 6.54 12.02 -14.18
C SER A 103 5.86 13.19 -13.50
N VAL A 104 4.77 13.67 -14.07
CA VAL A 104 3.90 14.65 -13.43
C VAL A 104 2.47 14.14 -13.43
N THR A 105 1.81 14.22 -12.28
CA THR A 105 0.39 13.92 -12.15
C THR A 105 -0.38 15.21 -11.97
N VAL A 106 -1.16 15.58 -12.98
CA VAL A 106 -2.11 16.69 -12.90
C VAL A 106 -3.47 16.18 -12.44
N PHE A 107 -4.04 16.81 -11.42
CA PHE A 107 -5.37 16.46 -10.90
C PHE A 107 -6.34 17.63 -10.86
N ILE A 108 -7.63 17.32 -10.96
CA ILE A 108 -8.73 18.26 -10.74
C ILE A 108 -9.98 17.49 -10.31
N GLY A 109 -10.79 18.06 -9.42
CA GLY A 109 -12.08 17.50 -9.00
C GLY A 109 -13.07 17.47 -10.16
N THR A 110 -13.64 16.30 -10.44
CA THR A 110 -14.47 16.10 -11.63
C THR A 110 -15.93 15.77 -11.36
N SER A 111 -16.27 15.20 -10.19
CA SER A 111 -17.66 14.84 -9.88
C SER A 111 -18.57 16.06 -9.79
N SER A 112 -19.88 15.87 -9.96
CA SER A 112 -20.88 16.95 -9.83
C SER A 112 -20.71 17.74 -8.53
N LEU A 113 -20.44 17.05 -7.42
CA LEU A 113 -20.17 17.68 -6.12
C LEU A 113 -18.93 18.58 -6.14
N HIS A 114 -17.83 18.12 -6.75
CA HIS A 114 -16.61 18.92 -6.88
C HIS A 114 -16.83 20.12 -7.81
N ARG A 115 -17.53 19.93 -8.93
CA ARG A 115 -17.84 20.99 -9.90
C ARG A 115 -18.72 22.08 -9.28
N GLU A 116 -19.77 21.70 -8.57
CA GLU A 116 -20.76 22.62 -7.99
C GLU A 116 -20.23 23.31 -6.72
N TYR A 117 -19.70 22.54 -5.76
CA TYR A 117 -19.40 23.05 -4.43
C TYR A 117 -17.94 23.45 -4.21
N LYS A 118 -16.98 22.73 -4.82
CA LYS A 118 -15.54 22.97 -4.62
C LYS A 118 -14.96 23.97 -5.63
N LEU A 119 -15.20 23.72 -6.92
CA LEU A 119 -14.57 24.47 -8.02
C LEU A 119 -15.45 25.61 -8.53
N ARG A 120 -16.78 25.44 -8.45
CA ARG A 120 -17.78 26.34 -9.07
C ARG A 120 -17.50 26.53 -10.56
N ARG A 121 -17.31 25.41 -11.27
CA ARG A 121 -16.97 25.37 -12.69
C ARG A 121 -17.88 24.42 -13.46
N THR A 122 -18.13 24.78 -14.70
CA THR A 122 -18.81 23.94 -15.69
C THR A 122 -17.88 22.84 -16.22
N VAL A 123 -18.46 21.84 -16.89
CA VAL A 123 -17.68 20.77 -17.54
C VAL A 123 -16.75 21.33 -18.62
N ASP A 124 -17.20 22.29 -19.43
CA ASP A 124 -16.39 22.88 -20.50
C ASP A 124 -15.21 23.70 -19.97
N GLU A 125 -15.39 24.43 -18.88
CA GLU A 125 -14.29 25.11 -18.20
C GLU A 125 -13.26 24.11 -17.68
N ILE A 126 -13.70 23.01 -17.08
CA ILE A 126 -12.81 21.94 -16.59
C ILE A 126 -12.04 21.29 -17.75
N LYS A 127 -12.71 21.00 -18.87
CA LYS A 127 -12.06 20.50 -20.09
C LYS A 127 -10.97 21.45 -20.57
N ALA A 128 -11.26 22.75 -20.63
CA ALA A 128 -10.28 23.75 -21.04
C ALA A 128 -9.07 23.81 -20.09
N MET A 129 -9.30 23.71 -18.77
CA MET A 129 -8.22 23.63 -17.77
C MET A 129 -7.35 22.38 -17.95
N ILE A 130 -7.97 21.22 -18.17
CA ILE A 130 -7.29 19.94 -18.41
C ILE A 130 -6.42 20.03 -19.66
N ARG A 131 -6.98 20.48 -20.80
CA ARG A 131 -6.25 20.65 -22.05
C ARG A 131 -5.03 21.54 -21.85
N HIS A 132 -5.25 22.73 -21.29
CA HIS A 132 -4.17 23.72 -21.13
C HIS A 132 -3.05 23.19 -20.23
N ALA A 133 -3.38 22.58 -19.09
CA ALA A 133 -2.41 22.03 -18.15
C ALA A 133 -1.61 20.86 -18.77
N ILE A 134 -2.29 19.91 -19.43
CA ILE A 134 -1.65 18.74 -20.02
C ILE A 134 -0.78 19.12 -21.23
N GLU A 135 -1.26 20.00 -22.12
CA GLU A 135 -0.47 20.48 -23.26
C GLU A 135 0.81 21.20 -22.78
N TYR A 136 0.74 21.92 -21.67
CA TYR A 136 1.91 22.57 -21.08
C TYR A 136 2.86 21.56 -20.43
N ALA A 137 2.33 20.61 -19.66
CA ALA A 137 3.10 19.54 -19.03
C ALA A 137 3.83 18.69 -20.07
N ARG A 138 3.17 18.33 -21.19
CA ARG A 138 3.74 17.48 -22.23
C ARG A 138 4.96 18.07 -22.92
N ARG A 139 5.12 19.39 -22.91
CA ARG A 139 6.34 20.08 -23.43
C ARG A 139 7.57 19.86 -22.55
N ARG A 140 7.38 19.43 -21.30
CA ARG A 140 8.42 19.25 -20.28
C ARG A 140 8.59 17.78 -19.89
N PHE A 141 7.50 17.02 -19.86
CA PHE A 141 7.49 15.63 -19.40
C PHE A 141 7.07 14.69 -20.52
N ASP A 142 7.71 13.52 -20.57
CA ASP A 142 7.26 12.40 -21.40
C ASP A 142 6.17 11.57 -20.72
N LEU A 143 6.18 11.53 -19.39
CA LEU A 143 5.18 10.86 -18.57
C LEU A 143 4.27 11.91 -17.93
N VAL A 144 3.07 12.06 -18.50
CA VAL A 144 2.03 12.96 -17.98
C VAL A 144 0.82 12.10 -17.59
N CYS A 145 0.54 12.07 -16.29
CA CYS A 145 -0.64 11.41 -15.73
C CYS A 145 -1.74 12.44 -15.51
N PHE A 146 -2.96 12.14 -15.97
CA PHE A 146 -4.16 12.90 -15.60
C PHE A 146 -4.99 12.10 -14.61
N SER A 147 -5.26 12.66 -13.43
CA SER A 147 -6.07 12.03 -12.39
C SER A 147 -7.33 12.87 -12.12
N PRO A 148 -8.51 12.45 -12.60
CA PRO A 148 -9.78 13.10 -12.29
C PRO A 148 -10.20 12.76 -10.85
N GLU A 149 -9.94 13.66 -9.91
CA GLU A 149 -10.35 13.50 -8.51
C GLU A 149 -11.87 13.24 -8.44
N ASP A 150 -12.24 12.23 -7.66
CA ASP A 150 -13.60 11.72 -7.49
C ASP A 150 -14.21 11.08 -8.76
N ALA A 151 -13.37 10.45 -9.58
CA ALA A 151 -13.80 9.73 -10.79
C ALA A 151 -14.90 8.69 -10.52
N SER A 152 -14.83 7.99 -9.39
CA SER A 152 -15.81 6.97 -9.01
C SER A 152 -17.25 7.48 -8.88
N ARG A 153 -17.43 8.79 -8.66
CA ARG A 153 -18.73 9.47 -8.55
C ARG A 153 -18.99 10.48 -9.67
N THR A 154 -18.14 10.50 -10.69
CA THR A 154 -18.33 11.34 -11.88
C THR A 154 -19.26 10.64 -12.87
N GLU A 155 -20.14 11.41 -13.50
CA GLU A 155 -21.07 10.88 -14.49
C GLU A 155 -20.29 10.23 -15.64
N PRO A 156 -20.64 9.01 -16.10
CA PRO A 156 -19.82 8.27 -17.06
C PRO A 156 -19.51 9.03 -18.35
N ASP A 157 -20.50 9.72 -18.93
CA ASP A 157 -20.32 10.47 -20.17
C ASP A 157 -19.38 11.66 -19.99
N VAL A 158 -19.48 12.34 -18.83
CA VAL A 158 -18.57 13.42 -18.46
C VAL A 158 -17.16 12.87 -18.29
N LEU A 159 -16.99 11.79 -17.53
CA LEU A 159 -15.69 11.18 -17.31
C LEU A 159 -15.03 10.75 -18.63
N CYS A 160 -15.78 10.12 -19.54
CA CYS A 160 -15.27 9.72 -20.86
C CYS A 160 -14.86 10.94 -21.71
N ALA A 161 -15.62 12.03 -21.65
CA ALA A 161 -15.28 13.27 -22.35
C ALA A 161 -14.00 13.92 -21.77
N LEU A 162 -13.82 13.90 -20.44
CA LEU A 162 -12.62 14.41 -19.78
C LEU A 162 -11.38 13.57 -20.12
N TYR A 163 -11.52 12.24 -20.16
CA TYR A 163 -10.42 11.36 -20.58
C TYR A 163 -10.06 11.54 -22.05
N SER A 164 -11.04 11.66 -22.94
CA SER A 164 -10.78 11.93 -24.36
C SER A 164 -10.00 13.23 -24.53
N GLU A 165 -10.41 14.28 -23.81
CA GLU A 165 -9.74 15.57 -23.77
C GLU A 165 -8.29 15.46 -23.28
N ALA A 166 -8.06 14.71 -22.18
CA ALA A 166 -6.74 14.49 -21.61
C ALA A 166 -5.80 13.73 -22.56
N ILE A 167 -6.31 12.69 -23.24
CA ILE A 167 -5.54 11.92 -24.22
C ILE A 167 -5.16 12.82 -25.42
N ASP A 168 -6.11 13.60 -25.93
CA ASP A 168 -5.87 14.48 -27.08
C ASP A 168 -4.88 15.61 -26.75
N ALA A 169 -4.86 16.07 -25.49
CA ALA A 169 -3.90 17.04 -24.98
C ALA A 169 -2.49 16.46 -24.76
N GLY A 170 -2.35 15.13 -24.75
CA GLY A 170 -1.07 14.43 -24.66
C GLY A 170 -0.78 13.69 -23.35
N ALA A 171 -1.81 13.37 -22.54
CA ALA A 171 -1.63 12.48 -21.40
C ALA A 171 -1.12 11.10 -21.84
N SER A 172 -0.19 10.52 -21.09
CA SER A 172 0.32 9.16 -21.31
C SER A 172 -0.30 8.14 -20.36
N VAL A 173 -0.79 8.60 -19.20
CA VAL A 173 -1.45 7.79 -18.18
C VAL A 173 -2.75 8.48 -17.74
N LEU A 174 -3.80 7.69 -17.53
CA LEU A 174 -5.07 8.13 -16.94
C LEU A 174 -5.26 7.44 -15.59
N GLY A 175 -5.36 8.22 -14.53
CA GLY A 175 -5.77 7.75 -13.21
C GLY A 175 -7.28 7.53 -13.16
N PHE A 176 -7.72 6.56 -12.37
CA PHE A 176 -9.11 6.34 -11.99
C PHE A 176 -9.17 6.25 -10.46
N PRO A 177 -9.28 7.38 -9.76
CA PRO A 177 -9.36 7.39 -8.31
C PRO A 177 -10.79 7.12 -7.79
N ASP A 178 -10.90 6.21 -6.82
CA ASP A 178 -12.04 6.12 -5.91
C ASP A 178 -11.73 6.90 -4.64
N THR A 179 -11.83 8.23 -4.76
CA THR A 179 -11.34 9.19 -3.75
C THR A 179 -11.93 8.98 -2.36
N VAL A 180 -13.14 8.44 -2.27
CA VAL A 180 -13.85 8.22 -1.00
C VAL A 180 -14.09 6.73 -0.69
N GLY A 181 -13.47 5.81 -1.45
CA GLY A 181 -13.50 4.38 -1.17
C GLY A 181 -14.90 3.75 -1.18
N VAL A 182 -15.79 4.19 -2.06
CA VAL A 182 -17.21 3.78 -2.09
C VAL A 182 -17.51 2.63 -3.06
N LEU A 183 -16.58 2.28 -3.95
CA LEU A 183 -16.83 1.25 -4.95
C LEU A 183 -16.78 -0.16 -4.34
N THR A 184 -17.57 -1.05 -4.91
CA THR A 184 -17.43 -2.51 -4.75
C THR A 184 -16.76 -3.11 -5.98
N PRO A 185 -16.27 -4.36 -5.93
CA PRO A 185 -15.69 -5.01 -7.10
C PRO A 185 -16.61 -5.03 -8.33
N GLU A 186 -17.92 -5.19 -8.14
CA GLU A 186 -18.92 -5.15 -9.22
C GLU A 186 -19.02 -3.76 -9.84
N LEU A 187 -19.05 -2.71 -9.01
CA LEU A 187 -19.10 -1.32 -9.47
C LEU A 187 -17.79 -0.92 -10.17
N VAL A 188 -16.63 -1.39 -9.70
CA VAL A 188 -15.35 -1.23 -10.42
C VAL A 188 -15.46 -1.81 -11.82
N LYS A 189 -16.03 -3.02 -11.96
CA LYS A 189 -16.22 -3.64 -13.29
C LYS A 189 -17.12 -2.83 -14.19
N GLU A 190 -18.23 -2.36 -13.67
CA GLU A 190 -19.17 -1.52 -14.42
C GLU A 190 -18.51 -0.23 -14.90
N GLN A 191 -17.84 0.50 -14.00
CA GLN A 191 -17.23 1.79 -14.31
C GLN A 191 -16.05 1.66 -15.28
N LEU A 192 -15.13 0.72 -15.04
CA LEU A 192 -14.01 0.53 -15.96
C LEU A 192 -14.48 0.04 -17.32
N LYS A 193 -15.51 -0.81 -17.39
CA LYS A 193 -16.11 -1.19 -18.67
C LYS A 193 -16.64 0.01 -19.44
N ARG A 194 -17.34 0.93 -18.76
CA ARG A 194 -17.82 2.18 -19.37
C ARG A 194 -16.66 3.04 -19.90
N VAL A 195 -15.57 3.14 -19.16
CA VAL A 195 -14.37 3.87 -19.61
C VAL A 195 -13.76 3.19 -20.85
N PHE A 196 -13.59 1.87 -20.83
CA PHE A 196 -13.01 1.13 -21.96
C PHE A 196 -13.87 1.20 -23.23
N ASP A 197 -15.20 1.15 -23.08
CA ASP A 197 -16.13 1.22 -24.22
C ASP A 197 -16.36 2.66 -24.70
N GLY A 198 -16.33 3.64 -23.79
CA GLY A 198 -16.76 5.02 -24.02
C GLY A 198 -15.65 6.00 -24.42
N VAL A 199 -14.37 5.63 -24.27
CA VAL A 199 -13.23 6.48 -24.62
C VAL A 199 -12.52 5.91 -25.87
N PRO A 200 -12.76 6.47 -27.07
CA PRO A 200 -12.32 5.86 -28.34
C PRO A 200 -10.82 5.62 -28.48
N ASN A 201 -10.01 6.45 -27.80
CA ASN A 201 -8.55 6.48 -27.87
C ASN A 201 -7.89 5.92 -26.60
N VAL A 202 -8.64 5.27 -25.69
CA VAL A 202 -8.13 4.77 -24.40
C VAL A 202 -6.97 3.78 -24.54
N ALA A 203 -6.94 3.01 -25.62
CA ALA A 203 -5.87 2.04 -25.88
C ALA A 203 -4.50 2.70 -26.18
N ARG A 204 -4.44 4.02 -26.38
CA ARG A 204 -3.19 4.77 -26.64
C ARG A 204 -2.45 5.13 -25.35
N VAL A 205 -3.07 4.96 -24.19
CA VAL A 205 -2.56 5.37 -22.87
C VAL A 205 -2.67 4.23 -21.87
N ALA A 206 -1.90 4.29 -20.78
CA ALA A 206 -2.07 3.37 -19.67
C ALA A 206 -3.16 3.88 -18.71
N LEU A 207 -3.94 2.96 -18.12
CA LEU A 207 -4.77 3.29 -16.95
C LEU A 207 -4.02 2.96 -15.65
N ALA A 208 -4.24 3.78 -14.63
CA ALA A 208 -3.85 3.54 -13.25
C ALA A 208 -5.09 3.62 -12.35
N VAL A 209 -5.21 2.71 -11.38
CA VAL A 209 -6.28 2.80 -10.36
C VAL A 209 -5.71 3.25 -9.02
N HIS A 210 -6.49 4.07 -8.31
CA HIS A 210 -6.15 4.61 -6.99
C HIS A 210 -7.36 4.50 -6.07
N PHE A 211 -7.39 3.51 -5.19
CA PHE A 211 -8.58 3.21 -4.39
C PHE A 211 -8.33 3.44 -2.91
N HIS A 212 -9.15 4.31 -2.32
CA HIS A 212 -9.23 4.48 -0.87
C HIS A 212 -10.01 3.33 -0.23
N ASN A 213 -9.80 3.16 1.08
CA ASN A 213 -10.22 1.98 1.81
C ASN A 213 -11.35 2.21 2.82
N ASP A 214 -12.17 3.26 2.64
CA ASP A 214 -13.25 3.63 3.56
C ASP A 214 -14.25 2.48 3.84
N LEU A 215 -14.49 1.59 2.86
CA LEU A 215 -15.31 0.38 3.03
C LEU A 215 -14.51 -0.91 3.27
N GLY A 216 -13.18 -0.84 3.39
CA GLY A 216 -12.32 -2.02 3.51
C GLY A 216 -12.17 -2.83 2.22
N LEU A 217 -12.48 -2.24 1.06
CA LEU A 217 -12.53 -2.92 -0.24
C LEU A 217 -11.40 -2.52 -1.21
N ALA A 218 -10.45 -1.67 -0.80
CA ALA A 218 -9.44 -1.12 -1.71
C ALA A 218 -8.60 -2.21 -2.41
N THR A 219 -8.07 -3.18 -1.65
CA THR A 219 -7.29 -4.31 -2.20
C THR A 219 -8.12 -5.16 -3.17
N ALA A 220 -9.38 -5.46 -2.84
CA ALA A 220 -10.27 -6.26 -3.69
C ALA A 220 -10.65 -5.52 -4.98
N ASN A 221 -10.91 -4.22 -4.88
CA ASN A 221 -11.19 -3.34 -6.00
C ASN A 221 -9.98 -3.24 -6.94
N THR A 222 -8.78 -3.08 -6.38
CA THR A 222 -7.54 -2.99 -7.15
C THR A 222 -7.27 -4.30 -7.91
N LEU A 223 -7.37 -5.46 -7.24
CA LEU A 223 -7.26 -6.76 -7.92
C LEU A 223 -8.29 -6.93 -9.03
N THR A 224 -9.51 -6.42 -8.83
CA THR A 224 -10.58 -6.47 -9.83
C THR A 224 -10.23 -5.64 -11.06
N ALA A 225 -9.77 -4.41 -10.87
CA ALA A 225 -9.30 -3.53 -11.95
C ALA A 225 -8.13 -4.14 -12.74
N LEU A 226 -7.16 -4.72 -12.03
CA LEU A 226 -6.04 -5.42 -12.65
C LEU A 226 -6.53 -6.61 -13.50
N ARG A 227 -7.48 -7.41 -13.01
CA ARG A 227 -8.05 -8.51 -13.81
C ARG A 227 -8.79 -8.06 -15.06
N MET A 228 -9.25 -6.80 -15.10
CA MET A 228 -9.87 -6.20 -16.29
C MET A 228 -8.88 -5.64 -17.30
N GLY A 229 -7.58 -5.70 -17.02
CA GLY A 229 -6.54 -5.25 -17.94
C GLY A 229 -5.88 -3.93 -17.57
N VAL A 230 -6.26 -3.28 -16.46
CA VAL A 230 -5.54 -2.09 -15.97
C VAL A 230 -4.08 -2.48 -15.67
N PRO A 231 -3.08 -1.75 -16.19
CA PRO A 231 -1.67 -2.10 -16.02
C PRO A 231 -1.01 -1.53 -14.77
N ILE A 232 -1.55 -0.46 -14.17
CA ILE A 232 -0.91 0.25 -13.04
C ILE A 232 -1.84 0.22 -11.82
N ALA A 233 -1.28 -0.15 -10.66
CA ALA A 233 -1.94 -0.01 -9.36
C ALA A 233 -1.22 1.05 -8.53
N GLN A 234 -1.97 2.01 -7.99
CA GLN A 234 -1.48 2.97 -7.00
C GLN A 234 -1.81 2.45 -5.60
N CYS A 235 -0.81 2.38 -4.73
CA CYS A 235 -0.93 1.83 -3.38
C CYS A 235 0.05 2.50 -2.42
N THR A 236 -0.08 2.20 -1.14
CA THR A 236 0.85 2.68 -0.10
C THR A 236 1.28 1.52 0.80
N VAL A 237 2.47 1.63 1.36
CA VAL A 237 2.96 0.72 2.40
C VAL A 237 2.03 0.82 3.61
N ASN A 238 1.66 -0.32 4.19
CA ASN A 238 0.74 -0.43 5.33
C ASN A 238 -0.68 0.09 5.05
N GLY A 239 -1.01 0.45 3.81
CA GLY A 239 -2.27 1.09 3.46
C GLY A 239 -2.41 2.51 4.01
N LEU A 240 -1.30 3.24 4.25
CA LEU A 240 -1.34 4.63 4.69
C LEU A 240 -2.08 5.54 3.70
N GLY A 241 -2.63 6.66 4.18
CA GLY A 241 -3.38 7.61 3.37
C GLY A 241 -4.42 8.40 4.15
N GLU A 242 -5.17 9.24 3.46
CA GLU A 242 -6.33 9.91 4.06
C GLU A 242 -7.35 8.92 4.65
N ARG A 243 -7.95 9.28 5.80
CA ARG A 243 -9.05 8.54 6.46
C ARG A 243 -8.67 7.08 6.77
N ALA A 244 -9.28 6.12 6.07
CA ALA A 244 -9.00 4.69 6.19
C ALA A 244 -7.82 4.23 5.31
N GLY A 245 -7.20 5.16 4.59
CA GLY A 245 -6.01 4.93 3.79
C GLY A 245 -6.29 4.45 2.37
N ASN A 246 -5.25 3.91 1.74
CA ASN A 246 -5.25 3.45 0.35
C ASN A 246 -5.23 1.92 0.26
N THR A 247 -5.19 1.40 -0.97
CA THR A 247 -4.81 0.00 -1.21
C THR A 247 -3.47 -0.29 -0.56
N ALA A 248 -3.39 -1.33 0.26
CA ALA A 248 -2.17 -1.74 0.94
C ALA A 248 -1.23 -2.50 -0.02
N MET A 249 0.00 -2.00 -0.17
CA MET A 249 1.03 -2.57 -1.04
C MET A 249 1.29 -4.05 -0.73
N GLU A 250 1.53 -4.37 0.54
CA GLU A 250 1.88 -5.73 0.98
C GLU A 250 0.78 -6.75 0.71
N GLU A 251 -0.50 -6.35 0.80
CA GLU A 251 -1.64 -7.21 0.50
C GLU A 251 -1.74 -7.49 -0.99
N LEU A 252 -1.58 -6.46 -1.82
CA LEU A 252 -1.62 -6.57 -3.27
C LEU A 252 -0.48 -7.44 -3.82
N VAL A 253 0.74 -7.18 -3.35
CA VAL A 253 1.94 -7.94 -3.75
C VAL A 253 1.77 -9.41 -3.40
N MET A 254 1.33 -9.73 -2.17
CA MET A 254 1.15 -11.12 -1.76
C MET A 254 -0.01 -11.82 -2.47
N ALA A 255 -1.11 -11.12 -2.75
CA ALA A 255 -2.21 -11.70 -3.53
C ALA A 255 -1.75 -12.08 -4.95
N ILE A 256 -0.93 -11.25 -5.60
CA ILE A 256 -0.36 -11.54 -6.92
C ILE A 256 0.74 -12.60 -6.84
N ALA A 257 1.56 -12.63 -5.79
CA ALA A 257 2.57 -13.67 -5.60
C ALA A 257 1.95 -15.07 -5.47
N LEU A 258 0.84 -15.19 -4.72
CA LEU A 258 0.17 -16.47 -4.49
C LEU A 258 -0.76 -16.89 -5.64
N HIS A 259 -1.40 -15.93 -6.31
CA HIS A 259 -2.49 -16.22 -7.25
C HIS A 259 -2.31 -15.60 -8.64
N GLY A 260 -1.16 -14.96 -8.89
CA GLY A 260 -0.86 -14.26 -10.16
C GLY A 260 -1.01 -15.16 -11.37
N THR A 261 -0.51 -16.40 -11.31
CA THR A 261 -0.65 -17.38 -12.40
C THR A 261 -2.13 -17.65 -12.75
N ALA A 262 -3.00 -17.81 -11.75
CA ALA A 262 -4.43 -18.01 -11.96
C ALA A 262 -5.14 -16.75 -12.47
N MET A 263 -4.61 -15.57 -12.13
CA MET A 263 -5.13 -14.28 -12.60
C MET A 263 -4.55 -13.86 -13.96
N GLY A 264 -3.53 -14.56 -14.47
CA GLY A 264 -2.76 -14.14 -15.65
C GLY A 264 -1.89 -12.90 -15.41
N LEU A 265 -1.52 -12.63 -14.16
CA LEU A 265 -0.81 -11.43 -13.71
C LEU A 265 0.55 -11.80 -13.10
N ARG A 266 1.53 -10.91 -13.27
CA ARG A 266 2.78 -10.92 -12.51
C ARG A 266 3.13 -9.52 -12.05
N MET A 267 3.86 -9.41 -10.96
CA MET A 267 4.40 -8.16 -10.44
C MET A 267 5.86 -8.40 -10.07
N ASP A 268 6.73 -7.46 -10.41
CA ASP A 268 8.18 -7.59 -10.21
C ASP A 268 8.61 -6.95 -8.87
N VAL A 269 7.78 -7.11 -7.83
CA VAL A 269 8.07 -6.64 -6.47
C VAL A 269 8.46 -7.85 -5.62
N ASP A 270 9.60 -7.78 -4.93
CA ASP A 270 10.11 -8.85 -4.07
C ASP A 270 9.32 -8.91 -2.75
N PRO A 271 8.53 -9.98 -2.51
CA PRO A 271 7.76 -10.10 -1.28
C PRO A 271 8.63 -10.18 -0.03
N SER A 272 9.87 -10.68 -0.15
CA SER A 272 10.77 -10.90 1.00
C SER A 272 11.22 -9.61 1.68
N LEU A 273 10.98 -8.45 1.05
CA LEU A 273 11.30 -7.14 1.59
C LEU A 273 10.12 -6.46 2.30
N LEU A 274 8.91 -7.01 2.20
CA LEU A 274 7.68 -6.38 2.69
C LEU A 274 7.67 -6.16 4.21
N TRP A 275 8.11 -7.15 5.00
CA TRP A 275 8.08 -7.03 6.46
C TRP A 275 8.97 -5.90 6.98
N ASN A 276 10.21 -5.84 6.48
CA ASN A 276 11.17 -4.80 6.87
C ASN A 276 10.76 -3.42 6.37
N LEU A 277 10.28 -3.32 5.13
CA LEU A 277 9.73 -2.07 4.58
C LEU A 277 8.56 -1.57 5.44
N SER A 278 7.61 -2.44 5.77
CA SER A 278 6.47 -2.12 6.63
C SER A 278 6.89 -1.57 7.99
N ARG A 279 7.85 -2.22 8.67
CA ARG A 279 8.37 -1.80 9.97
C ARG A 279 9.14 -0.48 9.88
N ARG A 280 9.92 -0.28 8.82
CA ARG A 280 10.67 0.97 8.65
C ARG A 280 9.76 2.15 8.36
N VAL A 281 8.77 1.98 7.49
CA VAL A 281 7.74 3.01 7.25
C VAL A 281 6.98 3.33 8.53
N ALA A 282 6.58 2.33 9.32
CA ALA A 282 5.91 2.56 10.61
C ALA A 282 6.79 3.33 11.61
N GLN A 283 8.08 3.04 11.64
CA GLN A 283 9.04 3.75 12.49
C GLN A 283 9.21 5.22 12.06
N LEU A 284 9.37 5.47 10.76
CA LEU A 284 9.61 6.80 10.20
C LEU A 284 8.37 7.69 10.25
N THR A 285 7.19 7.13 10.02
CA THR A 285 5.90 7.86 10.10
C THR A 285 5.36 7.97 11.52
N GLY A 286 5.84 7.15 12.46
CA GLY A 286 5.27 7.03 13.81
C GLY A 286 3.91 6.31 13.86
N ILE A 287 3.39 5.82 12.73
CA ILE A 287 2.11 5.10 12.68
C ILE A 287 2.37 3.60 12.92
N PRO A 288 1.89 3.02 14.05
CA PRO A 288 2.18 1.63 14.38
C PRO A 288 1.42 0.67 13.45
N VAL A 289 2.06 -0.45 13.12
CA VAL A 289 1.40 -1.54 12.37
C VAL A 289 0.45 -2.29 13.31
N PRO A 290 -0.85 -2.42 12.97
CA PRO A 290 -1.77 -3.23 13.76
C PRO A 290 -1.27 -4.67 13.87
N ALA A 291 -1.36 -5.26 15.06
CA ALA A 291 -0.88 -6.64 15.27
C ALA A 291 -1.57 -7.64 14.33
N ASN A 292 -2.82 -7.40 13.95
CA ASN A 292 -3.59 -8.23 13.03
C ASN A 292 -3.60 -7.72 11.57
N LYS A 293 -2.72 -6.78 11.20
CA LYS A 293 -2.59 -6.30 9.82
C LYS A 293 -2.27 -7.49 8.89
N PRO A 294 -3.02 -7.71 7.80
CA PRO A 294 -2.70 -8.80 6.89
C PRO A 294 -1.26 -8.69 6.38
N ILE A 295 -0.62 -9.85 6.19
CA ILE A 295 0.76 -10.01 5.71
C ILE A 295 1.85 -9.61 6.72
N VAL A 296 1.80 -8.39 7.25
CA VAL A 296 2.89 -7.77 8.02
C VAL A 296 2.59 -7.53 9.51
N GLY A 297 1.41 -7.96 9.96
CA GLY A 297 1.00 -7.89 11.37
C GLY A 297 1.71 -8.94 12.21
N ASP A 298 2.08 -8.55 13.43
CA ASP A 298 2.74 -9.42 14.41
C ASP A 298 1.99 -10.74 14.68
N ASN A 299 0.67 -10.73 14.63
CA ASN A 299 -0.19 -11.89 14.90
C ASN A 299 -0.42 -12.80 13.69
N VAL A 300 -0.04 -12.38 12.47
CA VAL A 300 -0.25 -13.20 11.26
C VAL A 300 0.53 -14.51 11.33
N PHE A 301 1.67 -14.51 12.03
CA PHE A 301 2.52 -15.68 12.25
C PHE A 301 2.53 -16.14 13.71
N CYS A 302 1.60 -15.63 14.54
CA CYS A 302 1.45 -16.08 15.93
C CYS A 302 0.32 -17.11 16.03
N THR A 303 0.54 -18.16 16.82
CA THR A 303 -0.50 -19.09 17.21
C THR A 303 -0.52 -19.26 18.73
N GLU A 304 -1.71 -19.26 19.33
CA GLU A 304 -1.87 -19.61 20.74
C GLU A 304 -1.73 -21.12 20.92
N ALA A 305 -1.07 -21.56 21.99
CA ALA A 305 -0.81 -22.98 22.21
C ALA A 305 -2.11 -23.82 22.30
N GLY A 306 -2.22 -24.86 21.45
CA GLY A 306 -3.42 -25.69 21.29
C GLY A 306 -3.41 -26.54 20.00
N ILE A 307 -4.60 -26.84 19.46
CA ILE A 307 -4.78 -27.70 18.26
C ILE A 307 -4.05 -27.12 17.03
N HIS A 308 -4.03 -25.79 16.88
CA HIS A 308 -3.34 -25.14 15.76
C HIS A 308 -1.81 -25.29 15.84
N GLN A 309 -1.24 -25.22 17.05
CA GLN A 309 0.19 -25.46 17.28
C GLN A 309 0.58 -26.90 16.93
N ASP A 310 -0.20 -27.90 17.37
CA ASP A 310 0.07 -29.31 17.04
C ASP A 310 0.06 -29.54 15.52
N GLY A 311 -0.89 -28.95 14.79
CA GLY A 311 -0.90 -29.01 13.33
C GLY A 311 0.29 -28.30 12.70
N LEU A 312 0.66 -27.11 13.18
CA LEU A 312 1.83 -26.38 12.69
C LEU A 312 3.15 -27.13 12.91
N LEU A 313 3.32 -27.77 14.08
CA LEU A 313 4.50 -28.59 14.39
C LEU A 313 4.59 -29.83 13.48
N LYS A 314 3.45 -30.40 13.09
CA LYS A 314 3.41 -31.52 12.14
C LYS A 314 3.69 -31.07 10.71
N HIS A 315 3.03 -30.02 10.25
CA HIS A 315 3.21 -29.47 8.92
C HIS A 315 2.68 -28.03 8.84
N PRO A 316 3.53 -26.99 8.73
CA PRO A 316 3.04 -25.62 8.89
C PRO A 316 2.04 -25.14 7.82
N ASP A 317 2.00 -25.77 6.63
CA ASP A 317 1.02 -25.43 5.59
C ASP A 317 -0.43 -25.80 5.97
N THR A 318 -0.66 -26.53 7.06
CA THR A 318 -2.04 -26.82 7.52
C THR A 318 -2.78 -25.56 7.98
N TYR A 319 -2.05 -24.53 8.42
CA TYR A 319 -2.62 -23.30 8.97
C TYR A 319 -2.00 -22.02 8.41
N LEU A 320 -0.87 -22.12 7.70
CA LEU A 320 -0.23 -20.96 7.07
C LEU A 320 -0.57 -20.88 5.58
N PRO A 321 -1.21 -19.79 5.11
CA PRO A 321 -1.39 -19.58 3.67
C PRO A 321 -0.06 -19.33 2.94
N PHE A 322 0.96 -18.87 3.66
CA PHE A 322 2.34 -18.69 3.19
C PHE A 322 3.28 -18.64 4.41
N ARG A 323 4.57 -18.93 4.18
CA ARG A 323 5.57 -18.95 5.26
C ARG A 323 6.06 -17.54 5.63
N PRO A 324 6.43 -17.27 6.89
CA PRO A 324 6.95 -15.98 7.33
C PRO A 324 8.14 -15.49 6.49
N GLU A 325 9.02 -16.40 6.09
CA GLU A 325 10.24 -16.11 5.34
C GLU A 325 9.94 -15.59 3.94
N VAL A 326 8.77 -15.92 3.37
CA VAL A 326 8.31 -15.40 2.07
C VAL A 326 8.19 -13.89 2.10
N VAL A 327 7.86 -13.30 3.25
CA VAL A 327 7.70 -11.86 3.42
C VAL A 327 8.85 -11.19 4.17
N GLY A 328 9.91 -11.95 4.49
CA GLY A 328 11.04 -11.48 5.28
C GLY A 328 10.79 -11.41 6.78
N ALA A 329 9.74 -12.06 7.28
CA ALA A 329 9.48 -12.16 8.72
C ALA A 329 10.36 -13.26 9.37
N SER A 330 10.64 -13.12 10.66
CA SER A 330 11.62 -13.94 11.40
C SER A 330 11.17 -15.38 11.72
N GLY A 331 9.92 -15.74 11.47
CA GLY A 331 9.39 -17.08 11.68
C GLY A 331 8.05 -17.12 12.41
N ILE A 332 7.60 -18.33 12.72
CA ILE A 332 6.37 -18.59 13.48
C ILE A 332 6.65 -18.35 14.96
N ARG A 333 5.77 -17.61 15.64
CA ARG A 333 5.83 -17.41 17.09
C ARG A 333 4.74 -18.21 17.78
N LEU A 334 5.16 -19.08 18.69
CA LEU A 334 4.27 -19.82 19.58
C LEU A 334 4.05 -18.96 20.82
N VAL A 335 2.84 -18.47 21.02
CA VAL A 335 2.48 -17.66 22.18
C VAL A 335 1.63 -18.46 23.16
N LEU A 336 1.85 -18.21 24.45
CA LEU A 336 1.00 -18.67 25.52
C LEU A 336 -0.20 -17.75 25.67
N GLY A 337 -1.34 -18.37 25.93
CA GLY A 337 -2.57 -17.71 26.31
C GLY A 337 -3.30 -18.51 27.38
N LYS A 338 -4.50 -18.04 27.72
CA LYS A 338 -5.31 -18.65 28.79
C LYS A 338 -5.65 -20.11 28.50
N HIS A 339 -5.68 -20.51 27.23
CA HIS A 339 -6.03 -21.86 26.81
C HIS A 339 -4.81 -22.79 26.67
N SER A 340 -3.60 -22.27 26.88
CA SER A 340 -2.38 -23.05 26.72
C SER A 340 -2.27 -24.20 27.73
N GLY A 341 -1.80 -25.34 27.21
CA GLY A 341 -1.51 -26.53 27.99
C GLY A 341 -0.17 -26.44 28.75
N ARG A 342 0.01 -27.31 29.75
CA ARG A 342 1.23 -27.35 30.58
C ARG A 342 2.53 -27.51 29.78
N ALA A 343 2.51 -28.31 28.72
CA ALA A 343 3.69 -28.56 27.89
C ALA A 343 4.23 -27.26 27.26
N ALA A 344 3.34 -26.42 26.74
CA ALA A 344 3.70 -25.14 26.14
C ALA A 344 4.32 -24.17 27.16
N PHE A 345 3.75 -24.10 28.38
CA PHE A 345 4.34 -23.32 29.47
C PHE A 345 5.75 -23.81 29.82
N SER A 346 5.95 -25.13 29.90
CA SER A 346 7.25 -25.72 30.19
C SER A 346 8.30 -25.37 29.13
N GLU A 347 7.94 -25.46 27.85
CA GLU A 347 8.84 -25.16 26.73
C GLU A 347 9.23 -23.67 26.72
N LYS A 348 8.25 -22.78 26.88
CA LYS A 348 8.47 -21.33 26.93
C LYS A 348 9.33 -20.92 28.13
N LEU A 349 9.04 -21.42 29.33
CA LEU A 349 9.82 -21.11 30.53
C LEU A 349 11.26 -21.65 30.41
N ALA A 350 11.46 -22.81 29.79
CA ALA A 350 12.79 -23.33 29.49
C ALA A 350 13.54 -22.46 28.47
N ALA A 351 12.87 -21.97 27.43
CA ALA A 351 13.44 -21.04 26.45
C ALA A 351 13.82 -19.68 27.07
N MET A 352 13.10 -19.24 28.11
CA MET A 352 13.45 -18.08 28.94
C MET A 352 14.58 -18.36 29.95
N GLY A 353 15.09 -19.60 30.00
CA GLY A 353 16.21 -19.99 30.86
C GLY A 353 15.81 -20.50 32.26
N TYR A 354 14.52 -20.69 32.54
CA TYR A 354 14.07 -21.22 33.82
C TYR A 354 14.12 -22.75 33.87
N LYS A 355 14.72 -23.30 34.93
CA LYS A 355 14.70 -24.73 35.24
C LYS A 355 13.76 -24.98 36.41
N LEU A 356 12.58 -25.50 36.12
CA LEU A 356 11.50 -25.63 37.10
C LEU A 356 11.16 -27.11 37.31
N ASN A 357 10.83 -27.48 38.55
CA ASN A 357 10.23 -28.78 38.82
C ASN A 357 8.71 -28.75 38.55
N GLN A 358 8.08 -29.93 38.55
CA GLN A 358 6.66 -30.05 38.22
C GLN A 358 5.74 -29.20 39.11
N ARG A 359 6.03 -29.09 40.42
CA ARG A 359 5.21 -28.29 41.34
C ARG A 359 5.33 -26.79 41.08
N GLN A 360 6.54 -26.32 40.76
CA GLN A 360 6.76 -24.92 40.40
C GLN A 360 6.05 -24.58 39.09
N LEU A 361 6.16 -25.46 38.09
CA LEU A 361 5.46 -25.31 36.82
C LEU A 361 3.94 -25.22 37.02
N ASP A 362 3.36 -26.11 37.83
CA ASP A 362 1.92 -26.11 38.11
C ASP A 362 1.46 -24.80 38.78
N ARG A 363 2.22 -24.30 39.77
CA ARG A 363 1.92 -23.01 40.42
C ARG A 363 1.99 -21.84 39.45
N ILE A 364 2.99 -21.81 38.57
CA ILE A 364 3.15 -20.76 37.56
C ILE A 364 1.99 -20.80 36.56
N VAL A 365 1.61 -21.98 36.10
CA VAL A 365 0.47 -22.16 35.18
C VAL A 365 -0.82 -21.64 35.82
N ASP A 366 -1.10 -22.01 37.07
CA ASP A 366 -2.30 -21.57 37.78
C ASP A 366 -2.29 -20.06 38.02
N PHE A 367 -1.15 -19.49 38.41
CA PHE A 367 -0.98 -18.04 38.57
C PHE A 367 -1.25 -17.30 37.26
N SER A 368 -0.62 -17.72 36.16
CA SER A 368 -0.79 -17.07 34.86
C SER A 368 -2.22 -17.21 34.34
N LYS A 369 -2.89 -18.35 34.56
CA LYS A 369 -4.30 -18.56 34.16
C LYS A 369 -5.30 -17.75 34.97
N ALA A 370 -4.95 -17.40 36.21
CA ALA A 370 -5.73 -16.50 37.05
C ALA A 370 -5.49 -15.01 36.73
N ALA A 371 -4.44 -14.69 35.95
CA ALA A 371 -4.12 -13.32 35.60
C ALA A 371 -5.20 -12.68 34.70
N PRO A 372 -5.40 -11.35 34.83
CA PRO A 372 -6.34 -10.62 34.00
C PRO A 372 -5.90 -10.64 32.53
N LYS A 373 -6.86 -10.46 31.60
CA LYS A 373 -6.64 -10.58 30.16
C LYS A 373 -5.55 -9.63 29.65
N GLU A 374 -5.40 -8.48 30.29
CA GLU A 374 -4.42 -7.44 29.96
C GLU A 374 -2.98 -7.91 30.18
N ALA A 375 -2.75 -8.76 31.19
CA ALA A 375 -1.41 -9.28 31.49
C ALA A 375 -0.87 -10.20 30.37
N TRP A 376 -1.77 -10.83 29.62
CA TRP A 376 -1.42 -11.68 28.47
C TRP A 376 -0.95 -10.91 27.24
N ARG A 377 -1.03 -9.57 27.23
CA ARG A 377 -0.43 -8.75 26.16
C ARG A 377 1.10 -8.85 26.14
N ASN A 378 1.71 -9.19 27.27
CA ASN A 378 3.13 -9.44 27.39
C ASN A 378 3.36 -10.70 28.25
N GLU A 379 3.32 -11.85 27.57
CA GLU A 379 3.48 -13.16 28.22
C GLU A 379 4.80 -13.29 28.97
N ASP A 380 5.91 -12.75 28.44
CA ASP A 380 7.23 -12.85 29.06
C ASP A 380 7.25 -12.13 30.42
N THR A 381 6.62 -10.95 30.49
CA THR A 381 6.48 -10.19 31.74
C THR A 381 5.58 -10.91 32.74
N LEU A 382 4.46 -11.47 32.28
CA LEU A 382 3.55 -12.26 33.11
C LEU A 382 4.25 -13.49 33.68
N LEU A 383 4.97 -14.24 32.85
CA LEU A 383 5.69 -15.45 33.26
C LEU A 383 6.83 -15.13 34.21
N ALA A 384 7.62 -14.07 33.96
CA ALA A 384 8.67 -13.64 34.87
C ALA A 384 8.11 -13.28 36.26
N SER A 385 6.97 -12.58 36.28
CA SER A 385 6.26 -12.23 37.51
C SER A 385 5.70 -13.47 38.23
N ALA A 386 5.16 -14.42 37.47
CA ALA A 386 4.67 -15.69 38.01
C ALA A 386 5.80 -16.53 38.62
N VAL A 387 6.97 -16.59 37.96
CA VAL A 387 8.16 -17.26 38.50
C VAL A 387 8.57 -16.60 39.81
N ALA A 388 8.77 -15.28 39.83
CA ALA A 388 9.16 -14.56 41.04
C ALA A 388 8.19 -14.82 42.21
N ALA A 389 6.88 -14.73 41.97
CA ALA A 389 5.86 -14.93 42.98
C ALA A 389 5.74 -16.37 43.51
N THR A 390 6.21 -17.37 42.77
CA THR A 390 6.02 -18.80 43.10
C THR A 390 7.30 -19.51 43.52
N THR A 391 8.48 -18.94 43.26
CA THR A 391 9.78 -19.47 43.71
C THR A 391 10.28 -18.85 45.00
N GLU A 392 9.78 -17.67 45.40
CA GLU A 392 10.14 -17.01 46.67
C GLU A 392 9.27 -17.45 47.87
N GLY A 393 8.36 -18.43 47.69
CA GLY A 393 7.37 -18.84 48.70
C GLY A 393 7.27 -20.34 49.00
#